data_AF-X0ZSQ0-F1
#
_entry.id   AF-X0ZSQ0-F1
#
_cell.length_a   1.000
_cell.length_b   1.000
_cell.length_c   1.000
_cell.angle_alpha   90.00
_cell.angle_beta   90.00
_cell.angle_gamma   90.00
#
_symmetry.space_group_name_H-M   'P 1'
#
loop_
_entity.id
_entity.type
_entity.pdbx_description
1 polymer ?
#
loop_
_entity_poly.entity_id
_entity_poly.type
_entity_poly.pdbx_seq_one_letter_code
_entity_poly.pdbx_strand_id
1 'polypeptide(L)'
;MKVGSMGILWVEFKIHIKNINKKIRKMIEMNDLRKKLKIPDDALKVINDFLLDEKNPLINDLLDIVDKYGGIEEINRKAEEASKVENLLEKLKKKKPEYVKDIEWLISQRDNNSFISIADYRKRILGDKAS
;
A
#
# COMPACT_ATOMS: atom_id res chain seq x y z
N MET A 1 -35.68 34.08 -43.96
CA MET A 1 -34.24 34.37 -43.74
C MET A 1 -33.66 33.38 -42.73
N LYS A 2 -32.97 32.32 -43.19
CA LYS A 2 -32.22 31.37 -42.33
C LYS A 2 -30.74 31.77 -42.35
N VAL A 3 -30.37 32.80 -41.59
CA VAL A 3 -28.96 33.25 -41.48
C VAL A 3 -28.40 33.17 -40.06
N GLY A 4 -29.24 32.87 -39.05
CA GLY A 4 -28.79 32.74 -37.65
C GLY A 4 -28.20 31.38 -37.26
N SER A 5 -28.45 30.31 -38.03
CA SER A 5 -28.06 28.94 -37.64
C SER A 5 -26.62 28.58 -38.03
N MET A 6 -26.09 29.12 -39.14
CA MET A 6 -24.71 28.84 -39.59
C MET A 6 -23.65 29.46 -38.67
N GLY A 7 -23.91 30.64 -38.10
CA GLY A 7 -22.96 31.30 -37.19
C GLY A 7 -22.76 30.55 -35.87
N ILE A 8 -23.84 29.97 -35.32
CA ILE A 8 -23.79 29.16 -34.08
C ILE A 8 -23.02 27.86 -34.33
N LEU A 9 -23.34 27.16 -35.43
CA LEU A 9 -22.62 25.94 -35.85
C LEU A 9 -21.12 26.18 -36.04
N TRP A 10 -20.73 27.36 -36.57
CA TRP A 10 -19.31 27.69 -36.78
C TRP A 10 -18.57 28.01 -35.48
N VAL A 11 -19.24 28.63 -34.51
CA VAL A 11 -18.70 28.87 -33.16
C VAL A 11 -18.52 27.56 -32.40
N GLU A 12 -19.52 26.68 -32.42
CA GLU A 12 -19.45 25.35 -31.80
C GLU A 12 -18.34 24.50 -32.42
N PHE A 13 -18.20 24.53 -33.74
CA PHE A 13 -17.13 23.85 -34.45
C PHE A 13 -15.74 24.34 -34.00
N LYS A 14 -15.53 25.66 -33.87
CA LYS A 14 -14.26 26.22 -33.35
C LYS A 14 -13.97 25.81 -31.90
N ILE A 15 -14.99 25.77 -31.04
CA ILE A 15 -14.86 25.33 -29.64
C ILE A 15 -14.43 23.85 -29.61
N HIS A 16 -15.07 23.02 -30.45
CA HIS A 16 -14.75 21.61 -30.57
C HIS A 16 -13.28 21.37 -30.99
N ILE A 17 -12.80 22.09 -32.01
CA ILE A 17 -11.40 22.01 -32.46
C ILE A 17 -10.42 22.47 -31.37
N LYS A 18 -10.73 23.55 -30.63
CA LYS A 18 -9.89 23.98 -29.50
C LYS A 18 -9.80 22.91 -28.40
N ASN A 19 -10.91 22.25 -28.09
CA ASN A 19 -10.95 21.18 -27.09
C ASN A 19 -10.15 19.95 -27.54
N ILE A 20 -10.24 19.57 -28.82
CA ILE A 20 -9.41 18.48 -29.39
C ILE A 20 -7.92 18.81 -29.25
N ASN A 21 -7.50 20.02 -29.65
CA ASN A 21 -6.09 20.43 -29.56
C ASN A 21 -5.58 20.44 -28.12
N LYS A 22 -6.40 20.90 -27.17
CA LYS A 22 -6.07 20.85 -25.73
C LYS A 22 -5.91 19.40 -25.24
N LYS A 23 -6.78 18.48 -25.68
CA LYS A 23 -6.72 17.06 -25.33
C LYS A 23 -5.47 16.39 -25.90
N ILE A 24 -5.14 16.66 -27.16
CA ILE A 24 -3.93 16.14 -27.82
C ILE A 24 -2.67 16.63 -27.09
N ARG A 25 -2.59 17.93 -26.79
CA ARG A 25 -1.46 18.49 -26.03
C ARG A 25 -1.30 17.80 -24.67
N LYS A 26 -2.39 17.63 -23.93
CA LYS A 26 -2.39 16.92 -22.66
C LYS A 26 -1.96 15.45 -22.80
N MET A 27 -2.37 14.77 -23.88
CA MET A 27 -1.92 13.40 -24.16
C MET A 27 -0.42 13.32 -24.45
N ILE A 28 0.12 14.26 -25.24
CA ILE A 28 1.55 14.34 -25.54
C ILE A 28 2.36 14.60 -24.25
N GLU A 29 1.94 15.58 -23.45
CA GLU A 29 2.55 15.89 -22.15
C GLU A 29 2.51 14.67 -21.21
N MET A 30 1.36 13.98 -21.12
CA MET A 30 1.22 12.77 -20.30
C MET A 30 2.13 11.63 -20.77
N ASN A 31 2.33 11.49 -22.09
CA ASN A 31 3.21 10.47 -22.64
C ASN A 31 4.69 10.76 -22.35
N ASP A 32 5.10 12.04 -22.37
CA ASP A 32 6.44 12.46 -21.95
C ASP A 32 6.69 12.16 -20.46
N LEU A 33 5.70 12.47 -19.60
CA LEU A 33 5.77 12.13 -18.18
C LEU A 33 5.87 10.62 -17.95
N ARG A 34 5.09 9.81 -18.68
CA ARG A 34 5.17 8.34 -18.57
C ARG A 34 6.54 7.79 -18.96
N LYS A 35 7.21 8.37 -19.96
CA LYS A 35 8.57 7.98 -20.34
C LYS A 35 9.58 8.25 -19.22
N LYS A 36 9.39 9.33 -18.45
CA LYS A 36 10.25 9.66 -17.29
C LYS A 36 10.06 8.72 -16.11
N LEU A 37 8.95 7.98 -16.04
CA LEU A 37 8.73 6.93 -15.05
C LEU A 37 9.47 5.63 -15.39
N LYS A 38 10.03 5.51 -16.60
CA LYS A 38 10.82 4.33 -16.97
C LYS A 38 12.08 4.31 -16.11
N ILE A 39 12.19 3.30 -15.25
CA ILE A 39 13.42 2.99 -14.54
C ILE A 39 14.39 2.42 -15.59
N PRO A 40 15.59 3.00 -15.75
CA PRO A 40 16.53 2.53 -16.75
C PRO A 40 17.20 1.24 -16.27
N ASP A 41 17.53 0.34 -17.20
CA ASP A 41 17.99 -1.01 -16.86
C ASP A 41 19.35 -1.02 -16.13
N ASP A 42 20.16 0.01 -16.35
CA ASP A 42 21.43 0.25 -15.66
C ASP A 42 21.24 0.59 -14.17
N ALA A 43 20.07 1.10 -13.76
CA ALA A 43 19.78 1.33 -12.34
C ALA A 43 19.80 0.02 -11.55
N LEU A 44 19.27 -1.07 -12.12
CA LEU A 44 19.35 -2.40 -11.49
C LEU A 44 20.80 -2.89 -11.40
N LYS A 45 21.60 -2.62 -12.42
CA LYS A 45 23.02 -2.96 -12.41
C LYS A 45 23.75 -2.24 -11.28
N VAL A 46 23.55 -0.93 -11.13
CA VAL A 46 24.18 -0.13 -10.07
C VAL A 46 23.79 -0.64 -8.68
N ILE A 47 22.53 -1.01 -8.47
CA ILE A 47 22.07 -1.59 -7.20
C ILE A 47 22.78 -2.92 -6.92
N ASN A 48 22.85 -3.82 -7.90
CA ASN A 48 23.52 -5.11 -7.74
C ASN A 48 25.02 -4.93 -7.49
N ASP A 49 25.68 -4.05 -8.26
CA ASP A 49 27.11 -3.76 -8.08
C ASP A 49 27.37 -3.25 -6.65
N PHE A 50 26.48 -2.43 -6.07
CA PHE A 50 26.60 -1.96 -4.69
C PHE A 50 26.36 -3.07 -3.64
N LEU A 51 25.31 -3.88 -3.83
CA LEU A 51 24.91 -4.91 -2.87
C LEU A 51 25.84 -6.14 -2.88
N LEU A 52 26.47 -6.43 -4.00
CA LEU A 52 27.32 -7.61 -4.21
C LEU A 52 28.82 -7.31 -4.10
N ASP A 53 29.21 -6.05 -3.92
CA ASP A 53 30.62 -5.69 -3.71
C ASP A 53 31.11 -6.22 -2.36
N GLU A 54 31.97 -7.24 -2.39
CA GLU A 54 32.59 -7.85 -1.20
C GLU A 54 33.41 -6.85 -0.36
N LYS A 55 33.81 -5.72 -0.95
CA LYS A 55 34.56 -4.66 -0.27
C LYS A 55 33.66 -3.58 0.33
N ASN A 56 32.34 -3.69 0.20
CA ASN A 56 31.40 -2.71 0.73
C ASN A 56 31.24 -2.89 2.25
N PRO A 57 31.80 -1.98 3.07
CA PRO A 57 31.74 -2.13 4.53
C PRO A 57 30.31 -2.08 5.07
N LEU A 58 29.39 -1.34 4.44
CA LEU A 58 28.02 -1.22 4.92
C LEU A 58 27.24 -2.54 4.79
N ILE A 59 27.48 -3.28 3.70
CA ILE A 59 26.84 -4.58 3.49
C ILE A 59 27.48 -5.61 4.41
N ASN A 60 28.80 -5.60 4.56
CA ASN A 60 29.49 -6.50 5.47
C ASN A 60 29.07 -6.30 6.93
N ASP A 61 29.01 -5.05 7.41
CA ASP A 61 28.54 -4.73 8.76
C ASP A 61 27.08 -5.18 8.98
N LEU A 62 26.23 -5.04 7.95
CA LEU A 62 24.85 -5.53 8.00
C LEU A 62 24.79 -7.06 8.12
N LEU A 63 25.60 -7.77 7.33
CA LEU A 63 25.67 -9.24 7.38
C LEU A 63 26.19 -9.72 8.74
N ASP A 64 27.22 -9.07 9.30
CA ASP A 64 27.72 -9.38 10.64
C ASP A 64 26.65 -9.20 11.73
N ILE A 65 25.80 -8.17 11.61
CA ILE A 65 24.66 -7.99 12.52
C ILE A 65 23.65 -9.12 12.34
N VAL A 66 23.30 -9.48 11.11
CA VAL A 66 22.36 -10.58 10.83
C VAL A 66 22.88 -11.89 11.41
N ASP A 67 24.15 -12.20 11.21
CA ASP A 67 24.81 -13.40 11.72
C ASP A 67 24.86 -13.42 13.25
N LYS A 68 25.14 -12.26 13.89
CA LYS A 68 25.08 -12.11 15.35
C LYS A 68 23.72 -12.51 15.94
N TYR A 69 22.62 -12.35 15.20
CA TYR A 69 21.28 -12.74 15.64
C TYR A 69 20.86 -14.16 15.20
N GLY A 70 21.77 -14.92 14.58
CA GLY A 70 21.55 -16.30 14.14
C GLY A 70 21.12 -16.42 12.67
N GLY A 71 21.29 -15.37 11.87
CA GLY A 71 20.91 -15.34 10.47
C GLY A 71 19.44 -14.98 10.23
N ILE A 72 19.07 -14.86 8.96
CA ILE A 72 17.71 -14.46 8.56
C ILE A 72 16.64 -15.45 9.03
N GLU A 73 16.93 -16.75 9.01
CA GLU A 73 15.98 -17.79 9.41
C GLU A 73 15.64 -17.70 10.90
N GLU A 74 16.65 -17.49 11.74
CA GLU A 74 16.45 -17.34 13.17
C GLU A 74 15.73 -16.05 13.53
N ILE A 75 16.05 -14.95 12.83
CA ILE A 75 15.36 -13.67 12.99
C ILE A 75 13.87 -13.83 12.64
N ASN A 76 13.56 -14.47 11.50
CA ASN A 76 12.18 -14.69 11.07
C ASN A 76 11.45 -15.64 12.02
N ARG A 77 12.07 -16.73 12.47
CA ARG A 77 11.51 -17.65 13.47
C ARG A 77 11.15 -16.92 14.77
N LYS A 78 12.08 -16.11 15.30
CA LYS A 78 11.82 -15.30 16.50
C LYS A 78 10.72 -14.27 16.27
N ALA A 79 10.64 -13.67 15.09
CA ALA A 79 9.59 -12.72 14.75
C ALA A 79 8.22 -13.40 14.72
N GLU A 80 8.11 -14.56 14.06
CA GLU A 80 6.90 -15.38 14.03
C GLU A 80 6.48 -15.80 15.44
N GLU A 81 7.40 -16.34 16.24
CA GLU A 81 7.14 -16.69 17.64
C GLU A 81 6.68 -15.46 18.45
N ALA A 82 7.36 -14.33 18.32
CA ALA A 82 7.02 -13.11 19.03
C ALA A 82 5.66 -12.52 18.64
N SER A 83 5.15 -12.85 17.45
CA SER A 83 3.86 -12.42 16.92
C SER A 83 2.68 -13.27 17.40
N LYS A 84 2.94 -14.44 17.99
CA LYS A 84 1.91 -15.31 18.56
C LYS A 84 1.15 -14.58 19.68
N VAL A 85 -0.17 -14.72 19.69
CA VAL A 85 -1.07 -13.99 20.59
C VAL A 85 -0.70 -14.21 22.06
N GLU A 86 -0.29 -15.42 22.41
CA GLU A 86 0.13 -15.81 23.76
C GLU A 86 1.36 -15.00 24.21
N ASN A 87 2.35 -14.88 23.33
CA ASN A 87 3.57 -14.12 23.60
C ASN A 87 3.32 -12.61 23.66
N LEU A 88 2.39 -12.10 22.84
CA LEU A 88 1.94 -10.72 22.90
C LEU A 88 1.19 -10.42 24.21
N LEU A 89 0.34 -11.33 24.66
CA LEU A 89 -0.36 -11.23 25.94
C LEU A 89 0.61 -11.23 27.13
N GLU A 90 1.63 -12.09 27.13
CA GLU A 90 2.66 -12.09 28.18
C GLU A 90 3.44 -10.77 28.22
N LYS A 91 3.74 -10.18 27.06
CA LYS A 91 4.34 -8.84 26.98
C LYS A 91 3.39 -7.77 27.50
N LEU A 92 2.10 -7.87 27.16
CA LEU A 92 1.06 -6.93 27.61
C LEU A 92 0.88 -6.98 29.13
N LYS A 93 0.84 -8.17 29.73
CA LYS A 93 0.78 -8.38 31.19
C LYS A 93 1.86 -7.60 31.94
N LYS A 94 3.08 -7.53 31.38
CA LYS A 94 4.21 -6.83 32.00
C LYS A 94 4.15 -5.30 31.82
N LYS A 95 3.63 -4.81 30.69
CA LYS A 95 3.65 -3.38 30.35
C LYS A 95 2.37 -2.63 30.71
N LYS A 96 1.23 -3.27 30.50
CA LYS A 96 -0.12 -2.70 30.60
C LYS A 96 -1.12 -3.78 31.07
N PRO A 97 -0.98 -4.25 32.33
CA PRO A 97 -1.81 -5.33 32.87
C PRO A 97 -3.31 -4.99 32.87
N GLU A 98 -3.68 -3.70 32.87
CA GLU A 98 -5.07 -3.24 32.91
C GLU A 98 -5.92 -3.75 31.73
N TYR A 99 -5.32 -4.01 30.56
CA TYR A 99 -6.05 -4.45 29.37
C TYR A 99 -6.15 -5.97 29.24
N VAL A 100 -5.37 -6.73 30.02
CA VAL A 100 -5.24 -8.19 29.84
C VAL A 100 -6.60 -8.87 29.99
N LYS A 101 -7.35 -8.50 31.03
CA LYS A 101 -8.67 -9.07 31.32
C LYS A 101 -9.66 -8.86 30.17
N ASP A 102 -9.65 -7.68 29.56
CA ASP A 102 -10.55 -7.36 28.44
C ASP A 102 -10.18 -8.16 27.19
N ILE A 103 -8.88 -8.35 26.92
CA ILE A 103 -8.44 -9.19 25.79
C ILE A 103 -8.76 -10.67 26.03
N GLU A 104 -8.54 -11.20 27.24
CA GLU A 104 -8.92 -12.57 27.60
C GLU A 104 -10.43 -12.80 27.46
N TRP A 105 -11.23 -11.79 27.81
CA TRP A 105 -12.68 -11.82 27.58
C TRP A 105 -13.02 -11.85 26.08
N LEU A 106 -12.39 -11.01 25.26
CA LEU A 106 -12.60 -11.00 23.80
C LEU A 106 -12.21 -12.33 23.13
N ILE A 107 -11.12 -12.96 23.59
CA ILE A 107 -10.71 -14.30 23.14
C ILE A 107 -11.81 -15.32 23.44
N SER A 108 -12.37 -15.28 24.66
CA SER A 108 -13.47 -16.16 25.03
C SER A 108 -14.72 -15.94 24.17
N GLN A 109 -15.03 -14.68 23.81
CA GLN A 109 -16.15 -14.39 22.90
C GLN A 109 -15.88 -14.90 21.47
N ARG A 110 -14.63 -14.83 21.01
CA ARG A 110 -14.22 -15.39 19.71
C ARG A 110 -14.43 -16.88 19.69
N ASP A 111 -13.94 -17.58 20.72
CA ASP A 111 -13.98 -19.04 20.80
C ASP A 111 -15.42 -19.56 20.95
N ASN A 112 -16.30 -18.75 21.53
CA ASN A 112 -17.75 -18.97 21.56
C ASN A 112 -18.48 -18.54 20.28
N ASN A 113 -17.77 -18.20 19.19
CA ASN A 113 -18.34 -17.68 17.93
C ASN A 113 -19.36 -16.55 18.13
N SER A 114 -19.13 -15.66 19.10
CA SER A 114 -20.08 -14.60 19.48
C SER A 114 -20.00 -13.35 18.60
N PHE A 115 -18.97 -13.25 17.74
CA PHE A 115 -18.82 -12.14 16.80
C PHE A 115 -19.56 -12.39 15.48
N ILE A 116 -20.15 -11.33 14.92
CA ILE A 116 -20.73 -11.33 13.58
C ILE A 116 -19.68 -10.94 12.53
N SER A 117 -19.92 -11.28 11.26
CA SER A 117 -19.02 -10.86 10.18
C SER A 117 -19.04 -9.33 10.00
N ILE A 118 -17.98 -8.78 9.40
CA ILE A 118 -17.93 -7.35 9.06
C ILE A 118 -19.06 -6.96 8.10
N ALA A 119 -19.45 -7.84 7.18
CA ALA A 119 -20.58 -7.61 6.28
C ALA A 119 -21.90 -7.50 7.06
N ASP A 120 -22.15 -8.42 7.99
CA ASP A 120 -23.36 -8.40 8.83
C ASP A 120 -23.38 -7.18 9.75
N TYR A 121 -22.23 -6.80 10.30
CA TYR A 121 -22.10 -5.58 11.09
C TYR A 121 -22.43 -4.35 10.24
N ARG A 122 -21.86 -4.21 9.04
CA ARG A 122 -22.15 -3.10 8.12
C ARG A 122 -23.62 -3.04 7.76
N LYS A 123 -24.23 -4.17 7.42
CA LYS A 123 -25.67 -4.26 7.12
C LYS A 123 -26.52 -3.85 8.32
N ARG A 124 -26.15 -4.25 9.54
CA ARG A 124 -26.87 -3.87 10.76
C ARG A 124 -26.82 -2.36 11.03
N ILE A 125 -25.71 -1.70 10.72
CA ILE A 125 -25.52 -0.25 10.99
C ILE A 125 -26.05 0.62 9.85
N LEU A 126 -25.77 0.24 8.59
CA LEU A 126 -26.04 1.07 7.40
C LEU A 126 -27.30 0.63 6.64
N GLY A 127 -27.90 -0.52 6.97
CA GLY A 127 -29.06 -1.06 6.27
C GLY A 127 -28.77 -1.26 4.78
N ASP A 128 -29.68 -0.80 3.93
CA ASP A 128 -29.58 -0.91 2.47
C ASP A 128 -28.43 -0.09 1.86
N LYS A 129 -27.85 0.86 2.63
CA LYS A 129 -26.67 1.63 2.22
C LYS A 129 -25.37 0.85 2.37
N ALA A 130 -25.41 -0.37 2.90
CA ALA A 130 -24.24 -1.24 3.08
C ALA A 130 -23.80 -1.98 1.80
N SER A 131 -24.55 -1.80 0.70
CA SER A 131 -24.36 -2.45 -0.60
C SER A 131 -23.06 -2.05 -1.30
#